data_AF-A0A969YWJ1-F1
#
_entry.id   AF-A0A969YWJ1-F1
#
_cell.length_a   1.000
_cell.length_b   1.000
_cell.length_c   1.000
_cell.angle_alpha   90.00
_cell.angle_beta   90.00
_cell.angle_gamma   90.00
#
_symmetry.space_group_name_H-M   'P 1'
#
loop_
_entity.id
_entity.type
_entity.pdbx_description
1 polymer ?
#
loop_
_entity_poly.entity_id
_entity_poly.type
_entity_poly.pdbx_seq_one_letter_code
_entity_poly.pdbx_strand_id
1 'polypeptide(L)'
;MQLSQKEQMLLEDLRGHEEMFIQKCNEYANQAQDPQLKQIFQNMAQHQKQHVQKISQRLTQTGAGQQTGQSMANQKDAILCHDMLSSEKYLSGAYNTAIFEMKDASIRQDLNSIQSDKQKHGEELFNYMQSKGMYQVH
;
A
#
# COMPACT_ATOMS: atom_id res chain seq x y z
N MET A 1 0.76 -19.22 18.97
CA MET A 1 2.18 -18.87 18.82
C MET A 1 2.31 -17.37 19.04
N GLN A 2 3.32 -16.94 19.79
CA GLN A 2 3.56 -15.51 20.07
C GLN A 2 4.57 -14.97 19.05
N LEU A 3 4.32 -13.79 18.50
CA LEU A 3 5.22 -13.12 17.57
C LEU A 3 6.54 -12.77 18.26
N SER A 4 7.67 -12.91 17.56
CA SER A 4 8.94 -12.37 18.00
C SER A 4 8.96 -10.85 17.90
N GLN A 5 9.89 -10.20 18.61
CA GLN A 5 10.04 -8.75 18.60
C GLN A 5 10.33 -8.19 17.20
N LYS A 6 11.12 -8.91 16.37
CA LYS A 6 11.40 -8.51 14.98
C LYS A 6 10.12 -8.56 14.13
N GLU A 7 9.30 -9.61 14.29
CA GLU A 7 8.04 -9.77 13.55
C GLU A 7 7.00 -8.73 13.96
N GLN A 8 6.96 -8.35 15.25
CA GLN A 8 6.11 -7.26 15.72
C GLN A 8 6.51 -5.93 15.10
N MET A 9 7.80 -5.59 15.10
CA MET A 9 8.29 -4.35 14.47
C MET A 9 7.97 -4.32 12.97
N LEU A 10 8.20 -5.44 12.27
CA LEU A 10 7.86 -5.55 10.84
C LEU A 10 6.35 -5.37 10.58
N LEU A 11 5.49 -5.94 11.43
CA LEU A 11 4.04 -5.79 11.30
C LEU A 11 3.57 -4.37 11.66
N GLU A 12 4.18 -3.71 12.63
CA GLU A 12 3.94 -2.30 12.97
C GLU A 12 4.34 -1.38 11.79
N ASP A 13 5.52 -1.60 11.20
CA ASP A 13 5.98 -0.84 10.03
C ASP A 13 5.05 -1.03 8.84
N LEU A 14 4.66 -2.29 8.56
CA LEU A 14 3.67 -2.58 7.52
C LEU A 14 2.34 -1.88 7.83
N ARG A 15 1.82 -1.95 9.06
CA ARG A 15 0.58 -1.25 9.44
C ARG A 15 0.70 0.26 9.18
N GLY A 16 1.80 0.88 9.61
CA GLY A 16 2.05 2.31 9.43
C GLY A 16 2.11 2.72 7.96
N HIS A 17 2.75 1.92 7.10
CA HIS A 17 2.76 2.17 5.66
C HIS A 17 1.35 2.10 5.05
N GLU A 18 0.56 1.10 5.44
CA GLU A 18 -0.78 0.91 4.92
C GLU A 18 -1.75 2.01 5.44
N GLU A 19 -1.59 2.49 6.67
CA GLU A 19 -2.32 3.64 7.22
C GLU A 19 -1.96 4.95 6.50
N MET A 20 -0.67 5.16 6.24
CA MET A 20 -0.20 6.31 5.47
C MET A 20 -0.75 6.27 4.03
N PHE A 21 -0.79 5.08 3.41
CA PHE A 21 -1.37 4.89 2.09
C PHE A 21 -2.88 5.20 2.07
N ILE A 22 -3.64 4.74 3.07
CA ILE A 22 -5.07 5.09 3.22
C ILE A 22 -5.25 6.59 3.32
N GLN A 23 -4.42 7.26 4.13
CA GLN A 23 -4.50 8.70 4.29
C GLN A 23 -4.21 9.42 2.97
N LYS A 24 -3.16 9.01 2.25
CA LYS A 24 -2.84 9.54 0.92
C LYS A 24 -3.99 9.33 -0.05
N CYS A 25 -4.57 8.13 -0.12
CA CYS A 25 -5.72 7.85 -0.99
C CYS A 25 -6.93 8.73 -0.66
N ASN A 26 -7.30 8.87 0.62
CA ASN A 26 -8.41 9.74 1.02
C ASN A 26 -8.13 11.21 0.65
N GLU A 27 -6.89 11.66 0.83
CA GLU A 27 -6.50 13.02 0.50
C GLU A 27 -6.51 13.27 -1.01
N TYR A 28 -6.08 12.30 -1.81
CA TYR A 28 -6.07 12.38 -3.27
C TYR A 28 -7.49 12.25 -3.86
N ALA A 29 -8.36 11.42 -3.27
CA ALA A 29 -9.78 11.39 -3.63
C ALA A 29 -10.47 12.75 -3.42
N ASN A 30 -10.08 13.48 -2.36
CA ASN A 30 -10.64 14.80 -2.08
C ASN A 30 -10.13 15.88 -3.03
N GLN A 31 -8.96 15.67 -3.64
CA GLN A 31 -8.31 16.64 -4.54
C GLN A 31 -8.55 16.36 -6.01
N ALA A 32 -8.84 15.11 -6.39
CA ALA A 32 -9.15 14.74 -7.76
C ALA A 32 -10.38 15.51 -8.25
N GLN A 33 -10.41 15.91 -9.52
CA GLN A 33 -11.60 16.49 -10.15
C GLN A 33 -12.40 15.44 -10.93
N ASP A 34 -11.70 14.44 -11.48
CA ASP A 34 -12.29 13.35 -12.24
C ASP A 34 -13.04 12.37 -11.31
N PRO A 35 -14.35 12.13 -11.53
CA PRO A 35 -15.15 11.22 -10.70
C PRO A 35 -14.65 9.76 -10.70
N GLN A 36 -14.08 9.29 -11.81
CA GLN A 36 -13.52 7.95 -11.93
C GLN A 36 -12.23 7.84 -11.11
N LEU A 37 -11.37 8.85 -11.13
CA LEU A 37 -10.15 8.87 -10.32
C LEU A 37 -10.46 8.94 -8.81
N LYS A 38 -11.51 9.69 -8.43
CA LYS A 38 -12.02 9.67 -7.05
C LYS A 38 -12.43 8.27 -6.62
N GLN A 39 -13.17 7.57 -7.47
CA GLN A 39 -13.65 6.22 -7.17
C GLN A 39 -12.50 5.24 -7.01
N ILE A 40 -11.45 5.34 -7.85
CA ILE A 40 -10.25 4.51 -7.74
C ILE A 40 -9.58 4.70 -6.37
N PHE A 41 -9.31 5.93 -5.96
CA PHE A 41 -8.68 6.20 -4.65
C PHE A 41 -9.55 5.73 -3.47
N GLN A 42 -10.88 5.89 -3.57
CA GLN A 42 -11.79 5.42 -2.53
C GLN A 42 -11.79 3.88 -2.44
N ASN A 43 -11.77 3.18 -3.57
CA ASN A 43 -11.69 1.72 -3.61
C ASN A 43 -10.35 1.22 -3.03
N MET A 44 -9.23 1.85 -3.41
CA MET A 44 -7.90 1.52 -2.87
C MET A 44 -7.84 1.76 -1.35
N ALA A 45 -8.37 2.88 -0.86
CA ALA A 45 -8.46 3.14 0.57
C ALA A 45 -9.30 2.10 1.31
N GLN A 46 -10.39 1.60 0.71
CA GLN A 46 -11.21 0.54 1.29
C GLN A 46 -10.46 -0.80 1.37
N HIS A 47 -9.77 -1.20 0.30
CA HIS A 47 -8.93 -2.41 0.32
C HIS A 47 -7.83 -2.30 1.37
N GLN A 48 -7.19 -1.13 1.45
CA GLN A 48 -6.10 -0.92 2.36
C GLN A 48 -6.55 -0.90 3.83
N LYS A 49 -7.79 -0.46 4.12
CA LYS A 49 -8.42 -0.63 5.44
C LYS A 49 -8.60 -2.10 5.83
N GLN A 50 -8.90 -2.99 4.88
CA GLN A 50 -8.98 -4.43 5.17
C GLN A 50 -7.61 -5.00 5.51
N HIS A 51 -6.54 -4.55 4.85
CA HIS A 51 -5.17 -4.95 5.19
C HIS A 51 -4.75 -4.44 6.57
N VAL A 52 -5.02 -3.17 6.90
CA VAL A 52 -4.78 -2.62 8.24
C VAL A 52 -5.54 -3.41 9.30
N GLN A 53 -6.80 -3.79 9.05
CA GLN A 53 -7.56 -4.63 9.98
C GLN A 53 -6.94 -6.01 10.15
N LYS A 54 -6.50 -6.67 9.07
CA LYS A 54 -5.82 -7.97 9.12
C LYS A 54 -4.50 -7.88 9.91
N ILE A 55 -3.67 -6.87 9.63
CA ILE A 55 -2.40 -6.65 10.33
C ILE A 55 -2.65 -6.29 11.80
N SER A 56 -3.62 -5.41 12.07
CA SER A 56 -4.01 -5.02 13.42
C SER A 56 -4.53 -6.22 14.21
N GLN A 57 -5.34 -7.11 13.64
CA GLN A 57 -5.79 -8.33 14.33
C GLN A 57 -4.61 -9.24 14.70
N ARG A 58 -3.55 -9.28 13.89
CA ARG A 58 -2.32 -10.02 14.21
C ARG A 58 -1.47 -9.32 15.29
N LEU A 59 -1.47 -7.99 15.31
CA LEU A 59 -0.82 -7.18 16.34
C LEU A 59 -1.65 -7.10 17.65
N THR A 60 -2.97 -7.26 17.63
CA THR A 60 -3.81 -7.14 18.84
C THR A 60 -3.64 -8.35 19.78
N GLN A 61 -2.93 -9.40 19.36
CA GLN A 61 -2.39 -10.41 20.29
C GLN A 61 -1.19 -9.91 21.11
N THR A 62 -0.62 -8.75 20.79
CA THR A 62 0.50 -8.09 21.49
C THR A 62 0.49 -6.57 21.23
N GLY A 63 -0.20 -5.80 22.08
CA GLY A 63 -0.73 -4.48 21.71
C GLY A 63 0.20 -3.26 21.57
N ALA A 64 -0.48 -2.15 21.20
CA ALA A 64 -0.16 -0.70 21.15
C ALA A 64 0.49 -0.11 19.88
N GLY A 65 -0.09 1.00 19.33
CA GLY A 65 0.25 1.62 18.02
C GLY A 65 0.27 3.18 17.98
N GLN A 66 0.31 3.84 16.79
CA GLN A 66 0.09 5.32 16.58
C GLN A 66 0.03 5.86 15.10
N GLN A 67 -0.32 7.16 14.94
CA GLN A 67 -0.92 8.04 13.85
C GLN A 67 -0.08 8.77 12.72
N THR A 68 -0.75 9.10 11.56
CA THR A 68 -0.90 10.34 10.65
C THR A 68 0.20 11.10 9.79
N GLY A 69 -0.10 11.54 8.51
CA GLY A 69 0.01 12.96 7.96
C GLY A 69 0.55 13.47 6.54
N GLN A 70 -0.28 13.72 5.47
CA GLN A 70 -0.47 14.83 4.39
C GLN A 70 0.44 15.36 3.16
N SER A 71 -0.16 16.13 2.16
CA SER A 71 0.05 16.42 0.64
C SER A 71 0.36 17.86 -0.01
N MET A 72 0.50 18.08 -1.40
CA MET A 72 0.25 19.37 -2.27
C MET A 72 0.36 19.37 -3.91
N ALA A 73 -0.53 20.04 -4.76
CA ALA A 73 -1.03 19.71 -6.20
C ALA A 73 -0.78 20.61 -7.49
N ASN A 74 -0.31 20.21 -8.71
CA ASN A 74 -1.05 19.79 -9.97
C ASN A 74 -0.10 19.29 -11.14
N GLN A 75 1.21 19.56 -11.06
CA GLN A 75 2.25 18.55 -11.40
C GLN A 75 2.09 17.31 -10.50
N LYS A 76 1.24 17.46 -9.48
CA LYS A 76 0.75 16.40 -8.63
C LYS A 76 0.26 15.22 -9.39
N ASP A 77 -0.65 15.29 -10.34
CA ASP A 77 -1.28 14.02 -10.72
C ASP A 77 -0.24 13.05 -11.29
N ALA A 78 0.74 13.59 -12.03
CA ALA A 78 1.95 12.86 -12.40
C ALA A 78 2.85 12.50 -11.19
N ILE A 79 3.19 13.45 -10.30
CA ILE A 79 4.01 13.21 -9.09
C ILE A 79 3.35 12.22 -8.12
N LEU A 80 2.04 12.23 -7.98
CA LEU A 80 1.19 11.37 -7.15
C LEU A 80 1.20 9.97 -7.72
N CYS A 81 0.99 9.85 -9.04
CA CYS A 81 1.05 8.55 -9.67
C CYS A 81 2.49 7.98 -9.60
N HIS A 82 3.52 8.80 -9.76
CA HIS A 82 4.92 8.40 -9.57
C HIS A 82 5.25 8.05 -8.11
N ASP A 83 4.78 8.81 -7.12
CA ASP A 83 4.96 8.54 -5.68
C ASP A 83 4.23 7.27 -5.26
N MET A 84 3.00 7.08 -5.75
CA MET A 84 2.21 5.90 -5.46
C MET A 84 2.81 4.66 -6.11
N LEU A 85 3.19 4.74 -7.38
CA LEU A 85 3.87 3.64 -8.08
C LEU A 85 5.21 3.29 -7.43
N SER A 86 5.95 4.30 -6.94
CA SER A 86 7.20 4.07 -6.20
C SER A 86 6.96 3.42 -4.84
N SER A 87 5.89 3.84 -4.14
CA SER A 87 5.46 3.24 -2.87
C SER A 87 5.03 1.79 -3.08
N GLU A 88 4.27 1.48 -4.14
CA GLU A 88 3.88 0.12 -4.51
C GLU A 88 5.10 -0.76 -4.85
N LYS A 89 6.07 -0.23 -5.61
CA LYS A 89 7.34 -0.92 -5.90
C LYS A 89 8.16 -1.19 -4.64
N TYR A 90 8.24 -0.22 -3.74
CA TYR A 90 8.94 -0.36 -2.46
C TYR A 90 8.27 -1.43 -1.59
N LEU A 91 6.94 -1.36 -1.43
CA LEU A 91 6.18 -2.35 -0.68
C LEU A 91 6.33 -3.74 -1.30
N SER A 92 6.28 -3.86 -2.63
CA SER A 92 6.53 -5.12 -3.34
C SER A 92 7.92 -5.68 -3.02
N GLY A 93 8.96 -4.85 -2.93
CA GLY A 93 10.29 -5.26 -2.49
C GLY A 93 10.36 -5.71 -1.02
N ALA A 94 9.62 -5.01 -0.14
CA ALA A 94 9.51 -5.37 1.27
C ALA A 94 8.77 -6.70 1.48
N TYR A 95 7.65 -6.92 0.78
CA TYR A 95 6.94 -8.20 0.79
C TYR A 95 7.83 -9.34 0.25
N ASN A 96 8.59 -9.09 -0.81
CA ASN A 96 9.48 -10.11 -1.36
C ASN A 96 10.54 -10.52 -0.34
N THR A 97 11.18 -9.54 0.31
CA THR A 97 12.13 -9.79 1.41
C THR A 97 11.47 -10.56 2.56
N ALA A 98 10.27 -10.16 2.99
CA ALA A 98 9.53 -10.84 4.05
C ALA A 98 9.16 -12.30 3.70
N ILE A 99 8.78 -12.57 2.44
CA ILE A 99 8.48 -13.92 1.95
C ILE A 99 9.72 -14.83 2.01
N PHE A 100 10.91 -14.29 1.71
CA PHE A 100 12.17 -15.02 1.82
C PHE A 100 12.56 -15.31 3.27
N GLU A 101 12.29 -14.37 4.18
CA GLU A 101 12.64 -14.53 5.60
C GLU A 101 11.63 -15.36 6.40
N MET A 102 10.40 -15.56 5.89
CA MET A 102 9.37 -16.32 6.60
C MET A 102 9.58 -17.83 6.52
N LYS A 103 9.38 -18.50 7.67
CA LYS A 103 9.46 -19.96 7.81
C LYS A 103 8.11 -20.66 7.65
N ASP A 104 7.02 -19.99 8.03
CA ASP A 104 5.67 -20.56 7.98
C ASP A 104 5.11 -20.53 6.54
N ALA A 105 4.76 -21.70 6.01
CA ALA A 105 4.27 -21.84 4.64
C ALA A 105 2.93 -21.15 4.40
N SER A 106 2.03 -21.14 5.40
CA SER A 106 0.74 -20.46 5.29
C SER A 106 0.92 -18.95 5.23
N ILE A 107 1.80 -18.40 6.07
CA ILE A 107 2.11 -16.96 6.07
C ILE A 107 2.81 -16.58 4.76
N ARG A 108 3.72 -17.41 4.25
CA ARG A 108 4.34 -17.18 2.94
C ARG A 108 3.29 -17.15 1.83
N GLN A 109 2.28 -18.02 1.87
CA GLN A 109 1.23 -18.04 0.86
C GLN A 109 0.36 -16.77 0.91
N ASP A 110 0.02 -16.31 2.11
CA ASP A 110 -0.70 -15.05 2.31
C ASP A 110 0.11 -13.86 1.75
N LEU A 111 1.39 -13.77 2.08
CA LEU A 111 2.27 -12.70 1.60
C LEU A 111 2.48 -12.75 0.08
N ASN A 112 2.55 -13.94 -0.53
CA ASN A 112 2.61 -14.09 -1.99
C ASN A 112 1.33 -13.61 -2.68
N SER A 113 0.16 -13.84 -2.06
CA SER A 113 -1.10 -13.30 -2.59
C SER A 113 -1.07 -11.78 -2.56
N ILE A 114 -0.63 -11.18 -1.44
CA ILE A 114 -0.54 -9.72 -1.31
C ILE A 114 0.48 -9.14 -2.28
N GLN A 115 1.65 -9.77 -2.44
CA GLN A 115 2.65 -9.41 -3.45
C GLN A 115 2.04 -9.34 -4.85
N SER A 116 1.25 -10.35 -5.21
CA SER A 116 0.59 -10.43 -6.52
C SER A 116 -0.42 -9.31 -6.71
N ASP A 117 -1.17 -8.95 -5.66
CA ASP A 117 -2.12 -7.85 -5.72
C ASP A 117 -1.42 -6.48 -5.80
N LYS A 118 -0.31 -6.28 -5.07
CA LYS A 118 0.52 -5.06 -5.17
C LYS A 118 1.10 -4.89 -6.59
N GLN A 119 1.46 -5.99 -7.25
CA GLN A 119 1.89 -5.96 -8.65
C GLN A 119 0.76 -5.53 -9.60
N LYS A 120 -0.47 -6.03 -9.40
CA LYS A 120 -1.64 -5.61 -10.20
C LYS A 120 -1.97 -4.13 -9.98
N HIS A 121 -1.88 -3.61 -8.76
CA HIS A 121 -2.07 -2.18 -8.52
C HIS A 121 -1.00 -1.33 -9.22
N GLY A 122 0.26 -1.79 -9.17
CA GLY A 122 1.35 -1.16 -9.93
C GLY A 122 1.09 -1.15 -11.43
N GLU A 123 0.54 -2.23 -11.98
CA GLU A 123 0.12 -2.33 -13.38
C GLU A 123 -1.03 -1.38 -13.73
N GLU A 124 -2.05 -1.27 -12.87
CA GLU A 124 -3.17 -0.33 -13.07
C GLU A 124 -2.69 1.13 -13.09
N LEU A 125 -1.84 1.52 -12.12
CA LEU A 125 -1.21 2.85 -12.07
C LEU A 125 -0.36 3.10 -13.31
N PHE A 126 0.46 2.13 -13.71
CA PHE A 126 1.28 2.21 -14.91
C PHE A 126 0.45 2.44 -16.17
N ASN A 127 -0.60 1.64 -16.38
CA ASN A 127 -1.50 1.74 -17.55
C ASN A 127 -2.22 3.09 -17.59
N TYR A 128 -2.70 3.58 -16.44
CA TYR A 128 -3.28 4.91 -16.32
C TYR A 128 -2.28 6.00 -16.72
N MET A 129 -1.07 5.97 -16.14
CA MET A 129 -0.03 6.97 -16.44
C MET A 129 0.41 6.93 -17.90
N GLN A 130 0.52 5.74 -18.51
CA GLN A 130 0.84 5.57 -19.92
C GLN A 130 -0.25 6.18 -20.81
N SER A 131 -1.53 5.90 -20.54
CA SER A 131 -2.67 6.43 -21.31
C SER A 131 -2.77 7.95 -21.31
N LYS A 132 -2.18 8.60 -20.30
CA LYS A 132 -2.17 10.06 -20.12
C LYS A 132 -0.84 10.71 -20.51
N GLY A 133 0.12 9.95 -21.06
CA GLY A 133 1.45 10.45 -21.44
C GLY A 133 2.35 10.82 -20.24
N MET A 134 1.98 10.41 -19.02
CA MET A 134 2.69 10.70 -17.77
C MET A 134 3.84 9.71 -17.49
N TYR A 135 3.90 8.61 -18.25
CA TYR A 135 4.93 7.59 -18.16
C TYR A 135 5.36 7.18 -19.58
N GLN A 136 6.61 7.45 -19.92
CA GLN A 136 7.18 7.14 -21.24
C GLN A 136 7.78 5.74 -21.22
N VAL A 137 7.23 4.84 -22.03
CA VAL A 137 7.77 3.50 -22.24
C VAL A 137 8.73 3.61 -23.43
N HIS A 138 10.02 3.44 -23.16
CA HIS A 138 11.06 3.38 -24.19
C HIS A 138 11.25 1.93 -24.63
#